data_AF-A0A3D8VTK0-F1
#
_entry.id   AF-A0A3D8VTK0-F1
#
_cell.length_a   1.000
_cell.length_b   1.000
_cell.length_c   1.000
_cell.angle_alpha   90.00
_cell.angle_beta   90.00
_cell.angle_gamma   90.00
#
_symmetry.space_group_name_H-M   'P 1'
#
loop_
_entity.id
_entity.type
_entity.pdbx_description
1 polymer ?
#
loop_
_entity_poly.entity_id
_entity_poly.type
_entity_poly.pdbx_seq_one_letter_code
_entity_poly.pdbx_strand_id
1 'polypeptide(L)'
;MYVDNVRDSIKKLSEEEFEEYVKVLRVVMKEDGKNIRPGTLRKRVENFSKGSETVIESFESYLATFDRLAVGGGLDALRGQKIRMPKTWRQILLKVTSDQPLPPVIRTHVEDEKIARELKGLFVNSVEYCKDEGKVEFYDNLCHFNDFLKIASKK
;
A
#
# COMPACT_ATOMS: atom_id res chain seq x y z
N MET A 1 -10.36 -5.79 23.44
CA MET A 1 -10.04 -4.38 23.09
C MET A 1 -9.19 -4.29 21.84
N TYR A 2 -7.89 -4.61 21.84
CA TYR A 2 -7.05 -4.47 20.63
C TYR A 2 -7.46 -5.38 19.47
N VAL A 3 -7.77 -6.65 19.75
CA VAL A 3 -8.27 -7.58 18.73
C VAL A 3 -9.60 -7.10 18.15
N ASP A 4 -10.49 -6.58 19.00
CA ASP A 4 -11.79 -6.06 18.57
C ASP A 4 -11.64 -4.80 17.71
N ASN A 5 -10.68 -3.93 18.04
CA ASN A 5 -10.35 -2.76 17.22
C ASN A 5 -9.89 -3.17 15.81
N VAL A 6 -9.07 -4.22 15.71
CA VAL A 6 -8.62 -4.77 14.41
C VAL A 6 -9.79 -5.39 13.65
N ARG A 7 -10.65 -6.16 14.32
CA ARG A 7 -11.87 -6.72 13.72
C ARG A 7 -12.77 -5.62 13.17
N ASP A 8 -13.01 -4.57 13.95
CA ASP A 8 -13.84 -3.45 13.54
C ASP A 8 -13.20 -2.63 12.42
N SER A 9 -11.88 -2.54 12.39
CA SER A 9 -11.15 -1.92 11.28
C SER A 9 -11.35 -2.69 9.97
N ILE A 10 -11.32 -4.02 10.01
CA ILE A 10 -11.63 -4.87 8.86
C ILE A 10 -13.08 -4.70 8.41
N LYS A 11 -14.05 -4.65 9.35
CA LYS A 11 -15.49 -4.46 9.02
C LYS A 11 -15.78 -3.11 8.36
N LYS A 12 -14.95 -2.10 8.59
CA LYS A 12 -15.13 -0.74 8.06
C LYS A 12 -14.55 -0.56 6.64
N LEU A 13 -13.85 -1.56 6.12
CA LEU A 13 -13.36 -1.54 4.74
C LEU A 13 -14.53 -1.63 3.75
N SER A 14 -14.45 -0.89 2.64
CA SER A 14 -15.35 -1.17 1.51
C SER A 14 -15.06 -2.54 0.90
N GLU A 15 -15.95 -3.06 0.05
CA GLU A 15 -15.72 -4.34 -0.64
C GLU A 15 -14.39 -4.33 -1.44
N GLU A 16 -14.09 -3.24 -2.14
CA GLU A 16 -12.83 -3.07 -2.87
C GLU A 16 -11.62 -3.04 -1.94
N GLU A 17 -11.71 -2.31 -0.82
CA GLU A 17 -10.64 -2.22 0.18
C GLU A 17 -10.43 -3.58 0.88
N PHE A 18 -11.50 -4.35 1.08
CA PHE A 18 -11.46 -5.69 1.65
C PHE A 18 -10.84 -6.72 0.70
N GLU A 19 -11.18 -6.68 -0.59
CA GLU A 19 -10.56 -7.56 -1.58
C GLU A 19 -9.05 -7.30 -1.71
N GLU A 20 -8.64 -6.03 -1.73
CA GLU A 20 -7.21 -5.69 -1.71
C GLU A 20 -6.55 -6.11 -0.40
N TYR A 21 -7.25 -5.99 0.74
CA TYR A 21 -6.78 -6.50 2.03
C TYR A 21 -6.50 -8.00 2.01
N VAL A 22 -7.45 -8.82 1.55
CA VAL A 22 -7.29 -10.28 1.47
C VAL A 22 -6.13 -10.65 0.52
N LYS A 23 -5.99 -9.93 -0.59
CA LYS A 23 -4.89 -10.13 -1.54
C LYS A 23 -3.53 -9.81 -0.94
N VAL A 24 -3.39 -8.70 -0.23
CA VAL A 24 -2.13 -8.32 0.44
C VAL A 24 -1.83 -9.26 1.61
N LEU A 25 -2.84 -9.61 2.41
CA LEU A 25 -2.69 -10.59 3.50
C LEU A 25 -2.15 -11.91 3.00
N ARG A 26 -2.60 -12.38 1.82
CA ARG A 26 -2.07 -13.60 1.22
C ARG A 26 -0.57 -13.49 0.91
N VAL A 27 -0.11 -12.32 0.45
CA VAL A 27 1.31 -12.09 0.18
C VAL A 27 2.09 -12.10 1.50
N VAL A 28 1.63 -11.38 2.52
CA VAL A 28 2.23 -11.36 3.86
C VAL A 28 2.35 -12.77 4.43
N MET A 29 1.26 -13.53 4.44
CA MET A 29 1.26 -14.89 4.98
C MET A 29 2.17 -15.83 4.18
N LYS A 30 2.29 -15.63 2.86
CA LYS A 30 3.20 -16.42 2.01
C LYS A 30 4.67 -16.16 2.37
N GLU A 31 5.03 -14.91 2.68
CA GLU A 31 6.37 -14.56 3.16
C GLU A 31 6.67 -15.19 4.52
N ASP A 32 5.67 -15.35 5.38
CA ASP A 32 5.74 -16.10 6.63
C ASP A 32 5.70 -17.65 6.43
N GLY A 33 5.83 -18.13 5.19
CA GLY A 33 5.82 -19.55 4.85
C GLY A 33 4.44 -20.23 4.84
N LYS A 34 3.34 -19.48 5.01
CA LYS A 34 1.97 -20.00 5.02
C LYS A 34 1.30 -19.84 3.66
N ASN A 35 1.04 -20.95 2.98
CA ASN A 35 0.34 -20.92 1.69
C ASN A 35 -1.14 -21.30 1.84
N ILE A 36 -2.01 -20.30 1.84
CA ILE A 36 -3.46 -20.49 1.98
C ILE A 36 -4.16 -20.21 0.65
N ARG A 37 -5.15 -21.04 0.31
CA ARG A 37 -6.00 -20.84 -0.87
C ARG A 37 -6.83 -19.56 -0.73
N PRO A 38 -6.97 -18.74 -1.79
CA PRO A 38 -7.65 -17.43 -1.72
C PRO A 38 -9.07 -17.49 -1.10
N GLY A 39 -9.92 -18.40 -1.57
CA GLY A 39 -11.29 -18.53 -1.06
C GLY A 39 -11.36 -18.97 0.41
N THR A 40 -10.38 -19.73 0.88
CA THR A 40 -10.27 -20.10 2.31
C THR A 40 -9.83 -18.91 3.14
N LEU A 41 -8.87 -18.12 2.64
CA LEU A 41 -8.37 -16.94 3.34
C LEU A 41 -9.47 -15.91 3.54
N ARG A 42 -10.25 -15.60 2.50
CA ARG A 42 -11.39 -14.67 2.56
C ARG A 42 -12.37 -15.03 3.67
N LYS A 43 -12.83 -16.29 3.70
CA LYS A 43 -13.73 -16.80 4.75
C LYS A 43 -13.11 -16.71 6.14
N ARG A 44 -11.80 -16.95 6.28
CA ARG A 44 -11.10 -16.80 7.57
C ARG A 44 -11.11 -15.35 8.04
N VAL A 45 -10.86 -14.38 7.15
CA VAL A 45 -10.90 -12.95 7.49
C VAL A 45 -12.33 -12.53 7.87
N GLU A 46 -13.35 -12.99 7.14
CA GLU A 46 -14.76 -12.73 7.48
C GLU A 46 -15.17 -13.32 8.83
N ASN A 47 -14.72 -14.54 9.13
CA ASN A 47 -14.98 -15.18 10.41
C ASN A 47 -14.28 -14.44 11.55
N PHE A 48 -13.01 -14.10 11.34
CA PHE A 48 -12.23 -13.31 12.30
C PHE A 48 -12.91 -11.98 12.60
N SER A 49 -13.36 -11.25 11.58
CA SER A 49 -14.04 -9.96 11.77
C SER A 49 -15.36 -10.12 12.53
N LYS A 50 -16.12 -11.19 12.28
CA LYS A 50 -17.37 -11.51 13.01
C LYS A 50 -17.15 -12.00 14.44
N GLY A 51 -15.91 -12.27 14.84
CA GLY A 51 -15.59 -12.76 16.17
C GLY A 51 -15.86 -14.26 16.38
N SER A 52 -16.07 -15.02 15.31
CA SER A 52 -16.12 -16.48 15.41
C SER A 52 -14.71 -17.03 15.70
N GLU A 53 -14.65 -18.11 16.49
CA GLU A 53 -13.41 -18.76 16.93
C GLU A 53 -12.51 -19.07 15.72
N THR A 54 -11.56 -18.17 15.52
CA THR A 54 -10.53 -18.26 14.50
C THR A 54 -9.23 -18.28 15.27
N VAL A 55 -8.45 -19.33 15.07
CA VAL A 55 -7.12 -19.45 15.67
C VAL A 55 -6.34 -18.18 15.30
N ILE A 56 -5.88 -17.43 16.30
CA ILE A 56 -5.17 -16.14 16.21
C ILE A 56 -3.74 -16.33 15.65
N GLU A 57 -3.51 -17.34 14.81
CA GLU A 57 -2.21 -17.63 14.19
C GLU A 57 -1.77 -16.54 13.19
N SER A 58 -2.62 -15.53 12.94
CA SER A 58 -2.46 -14.54 11.86
C SER A 58 -2.59 -13.10 12.34
N PHE A 59 -2.60 -12.82 13.65
CA PHE A 59 -2.84 -11.45 14.15
C PHE A 59 -1.76 -10.47 13.71
N GLU A 60 -0.50 -10.87 13.80
CA GLU A 60 0.63 -10.10 13.26
C GLU A 60 0.49 -9.89 11.75
N SER A 61 0.12 -10.93 11.00
CA SER A 61 -0.12 -10.82 9.56
C SER A 61 -1.26 -9.84 9.24
N TYR A 62 -2.32 -9.77 10.05
CA TYR A 62 -3.40 -8.79 9.89
C TYR A 62 -2.92 -7.35 10.08
N LEU A 63 -2.07 -7.11 11.09
CA LEU A 63 -1.49 -5.79 11.35
C LEU A 63 -0.50 -5.40 10.26
N ALA A 64 0.41 -6.30 9.88
CA ALA A 64 1.37 -6.10 8.80
C ALA A 64 0.67 -5.85 7.46
N THR A 65 -0.48 -6.48 7.23
CA THR A 65 -1.32 -6.20 6.05
C THR A 65 -1.79 -4.76 6.05
N PHE A 66 -2.25 -4.23 7.20
CA PHE A 66 -2.65 -2.83 7.27
C PHE A 66 -1.48 -1.87 7.05
N ASP A 67 -0.29 -2.16 7.58
CA ASP A 67 0.90 -1.34 7.34
C ASP A 67 1.33 -1.35 5.86
N ARG A 68 1.11 -2.46 5.14
CA ARG A 68 1.31 -2.51 3.68
C ARG A 68 0.26 -1.73 2.90
N LEU A 69 -0.93 -1.58 3.44
CA LEU A 69 -2.02 -0.88 2.75
C LEU A 69 -1.93 0.62 2.96
N ALA A 70 -1.63 1.04 4.18
CA ALA A 70 -1.51 2.44 4.59
C ALA A 70 -0.35 2.60 5.59
N VAL A 71 0.39 3.70 5.47
CA VAL A 71 1.50 4.02 6.38
C VAL A 71 0.98 4.09 7.83
N GLY A 72 1.49 3.21 8.70
CA GLY A 72 1.06 3.10 10.10
C GLY A 72 -0.32 2.47 10.29
N GLY A 73 -0.88 1.82 9.27
CA GLY A 73 -2.21 1.24 9.30
C GLY A 73 -2.41 0.20 10.40
N GLY A 74 -1.39 -0.58 10.75
CA GLY A 74 -1.44 -1.53 11.85
C GLY A 74 -1.62 -0.85 13.21
N LEU A 75 -0.89 0.25 13.43
CA LEU A 75 -1.02 1.06 14.64
C LEU A 75 -2.40 1.73 14.72
N ASP A 76 -2.89 2.26 13.60
CA ASP A 76 -4.22 2.86 13.50
C ASP A 76 -5.32 1.82 13.80
N ALA A 77 -5.17 0.60 13.26
CA ALA A 77 -6.07 -0.51 13.52
C ALA A 77 -6.12 -0.87 15.02
N LEU A 78 -4.96 -0.95 15.68
CA LEU A 78 -4.88 -1.22 17.12
C LEU A 78 -5.54 -0.11 17.95
N ARG A 79 -5.40 1.15 17.54
CA ARG A 79 -6.01 2.31 18.20
C ARG A 79 -7.50 2.47 17.88
N GLY A 80 -8.07 1.64 17.02
CA GLY A 80 -9.45 1.78 16.56
C GLY A 80 -9.69 3.03 15.69
N GLN A 81 -8.61 3.59 15.14
CA GLN A 81 -8.66 4.75 14.27
C GLN A 81 -9.04 4.34 12.83
N LYS A 82 -9.56 5.31 12.07
CA LYS A 82 -9.91 5.06 10.67
C LYS A 82 -8.65 4.89 9.84
N ILE A 83 -8.47 3.71 9.26
CA ILE A 83 -7.37 3.40 8.34
C ILE A 83 -7.59 4.21 7.06
N ARG A 84 -6.65 5.10 6.77
CA ARG A 84 -6.74 6.00 5.61
C ARG A 84 -6.00 5.38 4.44
N MET A 85 -6.71 4.58 3.65
CA MET A 85 -6.19 4.06 2.39
C MET A 85 -5.67 5.21 1.52
N PRO A 86 -4.59 5.00 0.75
CA PRO A 86 -4.07 6.02 -0.14
C PRO A 86 -5.12 6.40 -1.19
N LYS A 87 -5.69 7.61 -1.08
CA LYS A 87 -6.64 8.19 -2.04
C LYS A 87 -6.09 9.45 -2.70
N THR A 88 -4.90 9.88 -2.29
CA THR A 88 -4.22 11.07 -2.81
C THR A 88 -2.82 10.73 -3.30
N TRP A 89 -2.31 11.49 -4.25
CA TRP A 89 -0.92 11.37 -4.75
C TRP A 89 0.09 11.33 -3.62
N ARG A 90 -0.07 12.20 -2.62
CA ARG A 90 0.81 12.24 -1.44
C ARG A 90 0.84 10.89 -0.72
N GLN A 91 -0.31 10.26 -0.49
CA GLN A 91 -0.36 8.99 0.22
C GLN A 91 0.21 7.85 -0.63
N ILE A 92 0.02 7.87 -1.95
CA ILE A 92 0.62 6.89 -2.86
C ILE A 92 2.14 7.03 -2.84
N LEU A 93 2.66 8.24 -3.02
CA LEU A 93 4.10 8.52 -2.97
C LEU A 93 4.71 8.07 -1.65
N LEU A 94 4.13 8.49 -0.51
CA LEU A 94 4.61 8.06 0.81
C LEU A 94 4.61 6.54 0.97
N LYS A 95 3.60 5.85 0.44
CA LYS A 95 3.53 4.39 0.49
C LYS A 95 4.65 3.74 -0.32
N VAL A 96 4.86 4.16 -1.58
CA VAL A 96 5.81 3.50 -2.50
C VAL A 96 7.26 3.94 -2.32
N THR A 97 7.53 5.03 -1.59
CA THR A 97 8.90 5.51 -1.33
C THR A 97 9.32 5.37 0.13
N SER A 98 8.48 4.79 1.00
CA SER A 98 8.77 4.68 2.44
C SER A 98 10.01 3.84 2.77
N ASP A 99 10.39 2.94 1.87
CA ASP A 99 11.53 2.04 1.96
C ASP A 99 12.85 2.67 1.48
N GLN A 100 12.81 3.83 0.80
CA GLN A 100 13.98 4.45 0.21
C GLN A 100 14.28 5.83 0.83
N PRO A 101 15.40 5.99 1.56
CA PRO A 101 15.80 7.29 2.05
C PRO A 101 16.28 8.16 0.88
N LEU A 102 15.98 9.46 0.95
CA LEU A 102 16.54 10.45 0.01
C LEU A 102 18.09 10.36 -0.01
N PRO A 103 18.72 10.26 -1.20
CA PRO A 103 20.16 10.29 -1.34
C PRO A 103 20.76 11.56 -0.71
N PRO A 104 21.93 11.49 -0.02
CA PRO A 104 22.50 12.63 0.68
C PRO A 104 22.72 13.87 -0.21
N VAL A 105 23.14 13.66 -1.45
CA VAL A 105 23.36 14.73 -2.44
C VAL A 105 22.07 15.47 -2.78
N ILE A 106 20.93 14.78 -2.78
CA ILE A 106 19.63 15.39 -3.08
C ILE A 106 19.08 16.14 -1.85
N ARG A 107 19.38 15.67 -0.63
CA ARG A 107 18.89 16.30 0.62
C ARG A 107 19.27 17.77 0.74
N THR A 108 20.44 18.15 0.26
CA THR A 108 20.91 19.54 0.30
C THR A 108 20.19 20.47 -0.67
N HIS A 109 19.36 19.92 -1.57
CA HIS A 109 18.70 20.67 -2.64
C HIS A 109 17.18 20.74 -2.49
N VAL A 110 16.56 19.84 -1.71
CA VAL A 110 15.09 19.73 -1.61
C VAL A 110 14.42 20.83 -0.79
N GLU A 111 15.19 21.62 -0.04
CA GLU A 111 14.69 22.81 0.67
C GLU A 111 14.47 24.01 -0.28
N ASP A 112 15.07 23.99 -1.48
CA ASP A 112 14.84 25.01 -2.50
C ASP A 112 13.45 24.81 -3.13
N GLU A 113 12.58 25.82 -3.02
CA GLU A 113 11.21 25.76 -3.53
C GLU A 113 11.12 25.54 -5.04
N LYS A 114 12.08 26.04 -5.82
CA LYS A 114 12.09 25.82 -7.28
C LYS A 114 12.39 24.36 -7.57
N ILE A 115 13.37 23.78 -6.87
CA ILE A 115 13.71 22.36 -7.01
C ILE A 115 12.53 21.49 -6.55
N ALA A 116 11.90 21.81 -5.42
CA ALA A 116 10.71 21.12 -4.94
C ALA A 116 9.54 21.20 -5.94
N ARG A 117 9.38 22.33 -6.62
CA ARG A 117 8.36 22.52 -7.67
C ARG A 117 8.65 21.66 -8.89
N GLU A 118 9.89 21.61 -9.36
CA GLU A 118 10.28 20.75 -10.48
C GLU A 118 10.15 19.27 -10.14
N LEU A 119 10.54 18.85 -8.92
CA LEU A 119 10.33 17.48 -8.44
C LEU A 119 8.84 17.12 -8.43
N LYS A 120 7.98 18.00 -7.91
CA LYS A 120 6.53 17.81 -7.95
C LYS A 120 6.04 17.69 -9.39
N GLY A 121 6.50 18.58 -10.28
CA GLY A 121 6.18 18.56 -11.70
C GLY A 121 6.56 17.23 -12.36
N LEU A 122 7.77 16.74 -12.09
CA LEU A 122 8.26 15.44 -12.57
C LEU A 122 7.31 14.32 -12.19
N PHE A 123 6.94 14.20 -10.90
CA PHE A 123 6.04 13.14 -10.45
C PHE A 123 4.66 13.22 -11.10
N VAL A 124 4.04 14.40 -11.07
CA VAL A 124 2.68 14.59 -11.61
C VAL A 124 2.67 14.35 -13.11
N ASN A 125 3.59 14.94 -13.85
CA ASN A 125 3.65 14.82 -15.31
C ASN A 125 3.96 13.39 -15.75
N SER A 126 4.80 12.66 -15.01
CA SER A 126 5.10 11.25 -15.31
C SER A 126 3.84 10.40 -15.22
N VAL A 127 3.05 10.57 -14.16
CA VAL A 127 1.83 9.78 -14.00
C VAL A 127 0.74 10.24 -14.97
N GLU A 128 0.61 11.54 -15.20
CA GLU A 128 -0.33 12.12 -16.16
C GLU A 128 -0.05 11.63 -17.58
N TYR A 129 1.22 11.49 -17.96
CA TYR A 129 1.62 10.92 -19.24
C TYR A 129 1.23 9.44 -19.37
N CYS A 130 1.34 8.68 -18.28
CA CYS A 130 1.06 7.25 -18.31
C CYS A 130 -0.42 6.91 -18.16
N LYS A 131 -1.24 7.85 -17.67
CA LYS A 131 -2.63 7.60 -17.24
C LYS A 131 -3.45 6.93 -18.36
N ASP A 132 -4.20 5.92 -17.97
CA ASP A 132 -5.19 5.27 -18.82
C ASP A 132 -6.34 4.76 -17.95
N GLU A 133 -7.54 4.61 -18.51
CA GLU A 133 -8.68 4.01 -17.80
C GLU A 133 -8.50 2.50 -17.63
N GLY A 134 -7.82 1.86 -18.59
CA GLY A 134 -7.45 0.46 -18.57
C GLY A 134 -6.27 0.20 -17.65
N LYS A 135 -6.44 -0.71 -16.68
CA LYS A 135 -5.37 -1.07 -15.73
C LYS A 135 -4.13 -1.65 -16.42
N VAL A 136 -4.33 -2.42 -17.49
CA VAL A 136 -3.23 -3.10 -18.21
C VAL A 136 -2.43 -2.05 -18.99
N GLU A 137 -3.13 -1.18 -19.71
CA GLU A 137 -2.59 -0.08 -20.49
C GLU A 137 -1.86 0.92 -19.60
N PHE A 138 -2.44 1.28 -18.45
CA PHE A 138 -1.79 2.13 -17.46
C PHE A 138 -0.47 1.52 -16.95
N TYR A 139 -0.45 0.21 -16.70
CA TYR A 139 0.75 -0.49 -16.27
C TYR A 139 1.83 -0.54 -17.37
N ASP A 140 1.43 -0.84 -18.60
CA ASP A 140 2.35 -0.91 -19.74
C ASP A 140 2.96 0.47 -20.04
N ASN A 141 2.17 1.54 -19.96
CA ASN A 141 2.66 2.91 -20.08
C ASN A 141 3.69 3.26 -19.00
N LEU A 142 3.44 2.88 -17.75
CA LEU A 142 4.41 3.05 -16.65
C LEU A 142 5.72 2.30 -16.93
N CYS A 143 5.64 1.08 -17.48
CA CYS A 143 6.83 0.30 -17.84
C CYS A 143 7.63 1.00 -18.94
N HIS A 144 6.98 1.40 -20.04
CA HIS A 144 7.62 2.10 -21.15
C HIS A 144 8.25 3.42 -20.72
N PHE A 145 7.56 4.22 -19.91
CA PHE A 145 8.09 5.49 -19.43
C PHE A 145 9.31 5.29 -18.51
N ASN A 146 9.26 4.30 -17.61
CA ASN A 146 10.41 3.96 -16.77
C ASN A 146 11.60 3.47 -17.59
N ASP A 147 11.38 2.66 -18.62
CA ASP A 147 12.46 2.19 -19.48
C ASP A 147 13.07 3.31 -20.32
N PHE A 148 12.25 4.26 -20.78
CA PHE A 148 12.73 5.50 -21.39
C PHE A 148 13.65 6.29 -20.45
N LEU A 149 13.24 6.48 -19.18
CA LEU A 149 14.08 7.15 -18.19
C LEU A 149 15.38 6.38 -17.89
N LYS A 150 15.35 5.04 -17.86
CA LYS A 150 16.56 4.21 -17.69
C LYS A 150 17.53 4.36 -18.86
N ILE A 151 17.04 4.45 -20.10
CA ILE A 151 17.88 4.70 -21.26
C ILE A 151 18.53 6.09 -21.17
N ALA A 152 17.74 7.12 -20.84
CA ALA A 152 18.22 8.49 -20.73
C ALA A 152 19.18 8.74 -19.54
N SER A 153 19.09 7.89 -18.49
CA SER A 153 19.92 7.98 -17.29
C SER A 153 21.22 7.18 -17.34
N LYS A 154 21.49 6.43 -18.43
CA LYS A 154 22.84 5.95 -18.77
C LYS A 154 23.72 7.14 -19.18
N LYS A 155 24.04 7.98 -18.20
CA LYS A 155 25.13 8.97 -18.26
C LYS A 155 26.41 8.35 -17.73
#